data_AF-X1GMI8-F1
#
_entry.id   AF-X1GMI8-F1
#
_cell.length_a   1.000
_cell.length_b   1.000
_cell.length_c   1.000
_cell.angle_alpha   90.00
_cell.angle_beta   90.00
_cell.angle_gamma   90.00
#
_symmetry.space_group_name_H-M   'P 1'
#
loop_
_entity.id
_entity.type
_entity.pdbx_description
1 polymer ?
#
loop_
_entity_poly.entity_id
_entity_poly.type
_entity_poly.pdbx_seq_one_letter_code
_entity_poly.pdbx_strand_id
1 'polypeptide(L)'
;FERGLSFFGFDRIYDIAAFALLALILMLMGLLFMPIQNGYMRHLEKQADIFAIEQQEDPQSFSSAMTKLANQNLIDPSPSRCVELLFYDHPPISRRLRYAGTKKNQ
;
A
#
# COMPACT_ATOMS: atom_id res chain seq x y z
N PHE A 1 12.25 -20.45 24.05
CA PHE A 1 12.74 -20.64 22.68
C PHE A 1 12.86 -22.11 22.30
N GLU A 2 13.66 -22.92 23.03
CA GLU A 2 13.88 -24.34 22.68
C GLU A 2 12.60 -25.19 22.61
N ARG A 3 11.63 -24.95 23.52
CA ARG A 3 10.32 -25.65 23.49
C ARG A 3 9.50 -25.41 22.22
N GLY A 4 9.66 -24.25 21.58
CA GLY A 4 8.94 -23.93 20.34
C GLY A 4 9.53 -24.66 19.13
N LEU A 5 10.87 -24.74 19.05
CA LEU A 5 11.58 -25.45 17.97
C LEU A 5 11.42 -26.97 18.07
N SER A 6 11.49 -27.52 19.29
CA SER A 6 11.26 -28.94 19.53
C SER A 6 9.84 -29.39 19.14
N PHE A 7 8.83 -28.52 19.28
CA PHE A 7 7.47 -28.78 18.78
C PHE A 7 7.41 -28.95 17.25
N PHE A 8 8.24 -28.21 16.51
CA PHE A 8 8.36 -28.32 15.06
C PHE A 8 9.39 -29.37 14.61
N GLY A 9 9.95 -30.16 15.53
CA GLY A 9 10.90 -31.24 15.23
C GLY A 9 12.36 -30.79 15.10
N PHE A 10 12.71 -29.59 15.58
CA PHE A 10 14.09 -29.09 15.55
C PHE A 10 14.73 -29.18 16.94
N ASP A 11 15.89 -29.84 17.01
CA ASP A 11 16.61 -30.06 18.27
C ASP A 11 17.47 -28.88 18.70
N ARG A 12 17.94 -28.05 17.75
CA ARG A 12 18.91 -26.96 17.98
C ARG A 12 18.50 -25.69 17.25
N ILE A 13 18.77 -24.55 17.87
CA ILE A 13 18.48 -23.21 17.31
C ILE A 13 19.27 -22.88 16.03
N TYR A 14 20.41 -23.54 15.82
CA TYR A 14 21.32 -23.31 14.69
C TYR A 14 21.12 -24.33 13.57
N ASP A 15 20.06 -25.14 13.62
CA ASP A 15 19.70 -26.02 12.53
C ASP A 15 19.31 -25.19 11.30
N ILE A 16 19.98 -25.42 10.17
CA ILE A 16 19.71 -24.71 8.93
C ILE A 16 18.29 -24.97 8.42
N ALA A 17 17.70 -26.12 8.74
CA ALA A 17 16.32 -26.43 8.38
C ALA A 17 15.31 -25.55 9.15
N ALA A 18 15.65 -25.07 10.35
CA ALA A 18 14.81 -24.13 11.11
C ALA A 18 14.72 -22.73 10.43
N PHE A 19 15.61 -22.42 9.49
CA PHE A 19 15.53 -21.19 8.70
C PHE A 19 14.26 -21.12 7.85
N ALA A 20 13.81 -22.25 7.27
CA ALA A 20 12.58 -22.29 6.50
C ALA A 20 11.35 -21.96 7.37
N LEU A 21 11.35 -22.43 8.62
CA LEU A 21 10.31 -22.10 9.60
C LEU A 21 10.35 -20.61 9.96
N LEU A 22 11.54 -20.04 10.19
CA LEU A 22 11.69 -18.60 10.42
C LEU A 22 11.16 -17.79 9.23
N ALA A 23 11.53 -18.15 8.01
CA ALA A 23 11.07 -17.48 6.79
C ALA A 23 9.54 -17.55 6.67
N LEU A 24 8.92 -18.69 6.98
CA LEU A 24 7.47 -18.84 6.98
C LEU A 24 6.80 -17.92 8.01
N ILE A 25 7.33 -17.86 9.23
CA ILE A 25 6.82 -16.98 10.28
C ILE A 25 6.92 -15.51 9.85
N LEU A 26 8.06 -15.10 9.31
CA LEU A 26 8.26 -13.74 8.81
C LEU A 26 7.32 -13.41 7.64
N MET A 27 7.08 -14.35 6.74
CA MET A 27 6.12 -14.20 5.64
C MET A 27 4.69 -13.98 6.17
N LEU A 28 4.25 -14.80 7.14
CA LEU A 28 2.93 -14.67 7.76
C LEU A 28 2.79 -13.34 8.51
N MET A 29 3.82 -12.94 9.26
CA MET A 29 3.86 -11.62 9.88
C MET A 29 3.75 -10.51 8.83
N GLY A 30 4.52 -10.58 7.75
CA GLY A 30 4.48 -9.61 6.66
C GLY A 30 3.07 -9.49 6.06
N LEU A 31 2.40 -10.62 5.81
CA LEU A 31 1.03 -10.63 5.29
C LEU A 31 0.03 -9.95 6.25
N LEU A 32 0.19 -10.15 7.56
CA LEU A 32 -0.67 -9.52 8.58
C LEU A 32 -0.40 -8.02 8.73
N PHE A 33 0.85 -7.59 8.59
CA PHE A 33 1.23 -6.17 8.69
C PHE A 33 0.98 -5.39 7.39
N MET A 34 0.87 -6.07 6.25
CA MET A 34 0.61 -5.47 4.93
C MET A 34 -0.53 -4.44 4.91
N PRO A 35 -1.75 -4.71 5.41
CA PRO A 35 -2.84 -3.71 5.38
C PRO A 35 -2.54 -2.46 6.19
N ILE A 36 -1.78 -2.58 7.29
CA ILE A 36 -1.38 -1.45 8.14
C ILE A 36 -0.36 -0.58 7.38
N GLN A 37 0.65 -1.21 6.81
CA GLN A 37 1.66 -0.52 6.00
C GLN A 37 1.03 0.18 4.80
N ASN A 38 0.18 -0.52 4.04
CA ASN A 38 -0.51 0.05 2.88
C ASN A 38 -1.44 1.20 3.30
N GLY A 39 -2.12 1.09 4.45
CA GLY A 39 -2.91 2.17 5.02
C GLY A 39 -2.09 3.43 5.32
N TYR A 40 -0.91 3.26 5.89
CA TYR A 40 0.01 4.38 6.16
C TYR A 40 0.52 5.03 4.87
N MET A 41 0.91 4.25 3.87
CA MET A 41 1.35 4.77 2.57
C MET A 41 0.26 5.59 1.89
N ARG A 42 -1.00 5.12 1.90
CA ARG A 42 -2.15 5.88 1.37
C ARG A 42 -2.37 7.20 2.10
N HIS A 43 -2.06 7.27 3.40
CA HIS A 43 -2.16 8.51 4.17
C HIS A 43 -1.07 9.51 3.77
N LEU A 44 0.16 9.06 3.57
CA LEU A 44 1.26 9.92 3.10
C LEU A 44 0.99 10.43 1.68
N GLU A 45 0.55 9.57 0.77
CA GLU A 45 0.15 9.96 -0.59
C GLU A 45 -0.91 11.05 -0.60
N LYS A 46 -1.94 10.91 0.25
CA LYS A 46 -3.00 11.92 0.35
C LYS A 46 -2.43 13.28 0.78
N GLN A 47 -1.47 13.31 1.71
CA GLN A 47 -0.83 14.56 2.14
C GLN A 47 0.03 15.15 1.03
N ALA A 48 0.77 14.31 0.29
CA ALA A 48 1.55 14.73 -0.86
C ALA A 48 0.67 15.33 -1.97
N ASP A 49 -0.49 14.71 -2.25
CA ASP A 49 -1.46 15.23 -3.22
C ASP A 49 -2.02 16.59 -2.81
N ILE A 50 -2.39 16.73 -1.52
CA ILE A 50 -2.90 18.01 -0.99
C ILE A 50 -1.83 19.10 -1.15
N PHE A 51 -0.59 18.80 -0.75
CA PHE A 51 0.52 19.73 -0.88
C PHE A 51 0.77 20.13 -2.35
N ALA A 52 0.77 19.16 -3.27
CA ALA A 52 0.95 19.43 -4.70
C ALA A 52 -0.16 20.32 -5.27
N ILE A 53 -1.41 20.06 -4.91
CA ILE A 53 -2.57 20.86 -5.34
C ILE A 53 -2.50 22.28 -4.75
N GLU A 54 -2.09 22.43 -3.50
CA GLU A 54 -1.98 23.75 -2.84
C GLU A 54 -0.84 24.60 -3.38
N GLN A 55 0.25 23.96 -3.82
CA GLN A 55 1.41 24.66 -4.38
C GLN A 55 1.23 25.05 -5.86
N GLN A 56 0.29 24.41 -6.57
CA GLN A 56 0.11 24.56 -8.00
C GLN A 56 -1.03 25.53 -8.32
N GLU A 57 -0.75 26.54 -9.14
CA GLU A 57 -1.74 27.55 -9.55
C GLU A 57 -2.83 26.98 -10.48
N ASP A 58 -2.61 25.80 -11.07
CA ASP A 58 -3.55 25.12 -11.96
C ASP A 58 -3.89 23.69 -11.49
N PRO A 59 -5.01 23.50 -10.77
CA PRO A 59 -5.51 22.18 -10.39
C PRO A 59 -5.92 21.28 -11.58
N GLN A 60 -6.15 21.85 -12.78
CA GLN A 60 -6.47 21.07 -13.97
C GLN A 60 -5.25 20.31 -14.48
N SER A 61 -4.06 20.92 -14.41
CA SER A 61 -2.80 20.26 -14.77
C SER A 61 -2.55 19.00 -13.93
N PHE A 62 -2.83 19.03 -12.62
CA PHE A 62 -2.74 17.86 -11.75
C PHE A 62 -3.70 16.74 -12.19
N SER A 63 -4.96 17.08 -12.43
CA SER A 63 -5.99 16.10 -12.85
C SER A 63 -5.66 15.48 -14.21
N SER A 64 -5.15 16.28 -15.15
CA SER A 64 -4.73 15.85 -16.48
C SER A 64 -3.52 14.91 -16.42
N ALA A 65 -2.50 15.26 -15.62
CA ALA A 65 -1.33 14.41 -15.41
C ALA A 65 -1.70 13.06 -14.80
N MET A 66 -2.53 13.05 -13.75
CA MET A 66 -3.00 11.81 -13.12
C MET A 66 -3.82 10.94 -14.08
N THR A 67 -4.68 11.55 -14.89
CA THR A 67 -5.47 10.83 -15.90
C THR A 67 -4.56 10.23 -16.98
N LYS A 68 -3.55 10.98 -17.44
CA LYS A 68 -2.59 10.48 -18.43
C LYS A 68 -1.79 9.30 -17.90
N LEU A 69 -1.32 9.37 -16.65
CA LEU A 69 -0.61 8.28 -15.99
C LEU A 69 -1.49 7.04 -15.81
N ALA A 70 -2.77 7.23 -15.44
CA ALA A 70 -3.75 6.15 -15.33
C ALA A 70 -3.89 5.38 -16.65
N ASN A 71 -4.08 6.14 -17.74
CA ASN A 71 -4.28 5.59 -19.08
C ASN A 71 -3.03 4.89 -19.60
N GLN A 72 -1.85 5.46 -19.36
CA GLN A 72 -0.58 4.86 -19.79
C GLN A 72 -0.28 3.55 -19.07
N ASN A 73 -0.65 3.43 -17.80
CA ASN A 73 -0.41 2.24 -16.98
C ASN A 73 -1.60 1.28 -16.93
N LEU A 74 -2.68 1.56 -17.69
CA LEU A 74 -3.92 0.76 -17.71
C LEU A 74 -4.46 0.48 -16.30
N ILE A 75 -4.37 1.49 -15.43
CA ILE A 75 -4.74 1.36 -14.01
C ILE A 75 -6.25 1.21 -13.89
N ASP A 76 -6.71 0.22 -13.11
CA ASP A 76 -8.11 0.13 -12.71
C ASP A 76 -8.51 1.36 -11.89
N PRO A 77 -9.42 2.21 -12.39
CA PRO A 77 -9.80 3.43 -11.70
C PRO A 77 -10.61 3.16 -10.41
N SER A 78 -11.22 1.98 -10.26
CA SER A 78 -12.13 1.67 -9.16
C SER A 78 -12.04 0.21 -8.70
N PRO A 79 -10.91 -0.20 -8.11
CA PRO A 79 -10.77 -1.54 -7.54
C PRO A 79 -11.77 -1.75 -6.39
N SER A 80 -12.12 -3.01 -6.14
CA SER A 80 -12.95 -3.36 -4.97
C SER A 80 -12.25 -2.98 -3.66
N ARG A 81 -13.03 -2.66 -2.62
CA ARG A 81 -12.49 -2.22 -1.32
C ARG A 81 -11.54 -3.22 -0.67
N CYS A 82 -11.80 -4.53 -0.80
CA CYS A 82 -10.93 -5.56 -0.23
C CYS A 82 -9.57 -5.58 -0.93
N VAL A 83 -9.56 -5.45 -2.26
CA VAL A 83 -8.32 -5.39 -3.05
C VAL A 83 -7.55 -4.11 -2.72
N GLU A 84 -8.23 -2.98 -2.60
CA GLU A 84 -7.62 -1.72 -2.19
C GLU A 84 -6.95 -1.84 -0.81
N LEU A 85 -7.65 -2.40 0.18
CA LEU A 85 -7.14 -2.49 1.55
C LEU A 85 -5.91 -3.40 1.67
N LEU A 86 -5.95 -4.55 0.99
CA LEU A 86 -4.91 -5.57 1.11
C LEU A 86 -3.72 -5.32 0.20
N PHE A 87 -3.93 -4.92 -1.06
CA PHE A 87 -2.88 -4.95 -2.08
C PHE A 87 -2.44 -3.58 -2.60
N TYR A 88 -3.27 -2.54 -2.47
CA TYR A 88 -2.92 -1.21 -2.97
C TYR A 88 -2.17 -0.40 -1.90
N ASP A 89 -0.92 -0.07 -2.18
CA ASP A 89 -0.11 0.90 -1.44
C ASP A 89 -0.56 2.35 -1.65
N HIS A 90 -1.21 2.62 -2.79
CA HIS A 90 -1.68 3.94 -3.20
C HIS A 90 -3.22 4.03 -3.30
N PRO A 91 -3.83 5.19 -2.98
CA PRO A 91 -5.26 5.37 -3.15
C PRO A 91 -5.64 5.32 -4.64
N PRO A 92 -6.82 4.75 -4.99
CA PRO A 92 -7.27 4.68 -6.37
C PRO A 92 -7.31 6.06 -7.04
N ILE A 93 -7.00 6.11 -8.34
CA ILE A 93 -6.95 7.37 -9.10
C ILE A 93 -8.30 8.10 -9.07
N SER A 94 -9.42 7.37 -9.10
CA SER A 94 -10.76 7.96 -8.95
C SER A 94 -10.93 8.76 -7.64
N ARG A 95 -10.31 8.30 -6.54
CA ARG A 95 -10.33 8.99 -5.25
C ARG A 95 -9.44 10.23 -5.29
N ARG A 96 -8.26 10.15 -5.91
CA ARG A 96 -7.32 11.28 -6.07
C ARG A 96 -7.94 12.40 -6.93
N LEU A 97 -8.55 12.05 -8.06
CA LEU A 97 -9.26 13.00 -8.94
C LEU A 97 -10.46 13.65 -8.24
N ARG A 98 -11.20 12.90 -7.41
CA ARG A 98 -12.30 13.47 -6.62
C ARG A 98 -11.81 14.53 -5.63
N TYR A 99 -10.67 14.31 -4.97
CA TYR A 99 -10.07 15.30 -4.06
C TYR A 99 -9.67 16.59 -4.79
N ALA A 100 -9.04 16.47 -5.97
CA ALA A 100 -8.71 17.62 -6.80
C ALA A 100 -9.96 18.39 -7.26
N GLY A 101 -11.02 17.67 -7.67
CA GLY A 101 -12.30 18.25 -8.07
C GLY A 101 -13.02 18.99 -6.94
N THR A 102 -12.93 18.50 -5.70
CA THR A 102 -13.55 19.20 -4.55
C THR A 102 -12.86 20.51 -4.19
N LYS A 103 -11.52 20.61 -4.33
CA LYS A 103 -10.74 21.84 -4.09
C LYS A 103 -11.02 22.92 -5.14
N LYS A 104 -11.42 22.56 -6.37
CA LYS A 104 -11.83 23.52 -7.41
C LYS A 104 -13.11 24.29 -7.06
N ASN A 105 -14.01 23.68 -6.27
CA ASN A 105 -15.33 24.22 -5.96
C ASN A 105 -15.38 24.94 -4.59
N GLN A 106 -14.23 25.14 -3.94
CA GLN A 106 -14.06 26.01 -2.77
C GLN A 106 -13.35 27.29 -3.21
#